data_AF-A0A8T4FSY3-F1
#
_entry.id   AF-A0A8T4FSY3-F1
#
_cell.length_a   1.000
_cell.length_b   1.000
_cell.length_c   1.000
_cell.angle_alpha   90.00
_cell.angle_beta   90.00
_cell.angle_gamma   90.00
#
_symmetry.space_group_name_H-M   'P 1'
#
loop_
_entity.id
_entity.type
_entity.pdbx_description
1 polymer ?
#
loop_
_entity_poly.entity_id
_entity_poly.type
_entity_poly.pdbx_seq_one_letter_code
_entity_poly.pdbx_strand_id
1 'polypeptide(L)'
;MRIRMDVALDPTLGCGQAHRWHKAEDGSWNGVVGDRKIRLTQTEDGFECEGADEAMILDYFRAEDDIKAIYDECASTDEFLASLIKGCPGMRILRQPHWECIATYILATNANVKRIGMMIEAV
;
A
#
# COMPACT_ATOMS: atom_id res chain seq x y z
N MET A 1 8.14 -2.95 15.42
CA MET A 1 9.01 -4.03 14.88
C MET A 1 9.60 -3.58 13.55
N ARG A 2 10.78 -4.05 13.17
CA ARG A 2 11.38 -3.73 11.86
C ARG A 2 11.08 -4.86 10.87
N ILE A 3 10.53 -4.50 9.72
CA ILE A 3 10.22 -5.41 8.61
C ILE A 3 11.18 -5.10 7.47
N ARG A 4 11.88 -6.12 6.98
CA ARG A 4 12.75 -6.01 5.80
C ARG A 4 12.02 -6.50 4.58
N MET A 5 11.82 -5.61 3.61
CA MET A 5 11.22 -5.95 2.31
C MET A 5 11.48 -4.85 1.29
N ASP A 6 11.46 -5.24 0.01
CA ASP A 6 11.43 -4.28 -1.10
C ASP A 6 10.04 -3.63 -1.19
N VAL A 7 9.93 -2.44 -0.60
CA VAL A 7 8.71 -1.65 -0.56
C VAL A 7 9.01 -0.16 -0.42
N ALA A 8 8.24 0.64 -1.14
CA ALA A 8 8.16 2.08 -0.97
C ALA A 8 6.76 2.43 -0.46
N LEU A 9 6.67 2.91 0.78
CA LEU A 9 5.40 3.18 1.46
C LEU A 9 4.60 4.29 0.76
N ASP A 10 5.25 5.37 0.35
CA ASP A 10 4.58 6.50 -0.32
C ASP A 10 3.85 6.10 -1.61
N PRO A 11 4.50 5.46 -2.61
CA PRO A 11 3.81 5.02 -3.81
C PRO A 11 2.83 3.88 -3.55
N THR A 12 3.03 3.07 -2.51
CA THR A 12 2.12 1.97 -2.17
C THR A 12 0.84 2.45 -1.49
N LEU A 13 0.95 3.28 -0.47
CA LEU A 13 -0.19 3.74 0.34
C LEU A 13 -0.87 4.99 -0.25
N GLY A 14 -0.13 5.81 -1.00
CA GLY A 14 -0.62 7.06 -1.58
C GLY A 14 -1.23 6.95 -2.99
N CYS A 15 -1.16 5.79 -3.66
CA CYS A 15 -1.66 5.64 -5.03
C CYS A 15 -3.19 5.53 -5.15
N GLY A 16 -3.91 5.53 -4.03
CA GLY A 16 -5.37 5.42 -4.00
C GLY A 16 -5.90 3.99 -4.06
N GLN A 17 -5.04 2.96 -3.92
CA GLN A 17 -5.52 1.59 -3.77
C GLN A 17 -6.21 1.36 -2.40
N ALA A 18 -5.74 2.04 -1.35
CA ALA A 18 -6.29 1.99 -0.01
C ALA A 18 -6.49 3.42 0.50
N HIS A 19 -7.58 3.66 1.24
CA HIS A 19 -7.98 5.01 1.63
C HIS A 19 -7.97 5.25 3.15
N ARG A 20 -7.72 4.22 3.95
CA ARG A 20 -7.63 4.30 5.42
C ARG A 20 -6.21 4.60 5.90
N TRP A 21 -5.34 5.08 5.01
CA TRP A 21 -3.96 5.45 5.31
C TRP A 21 -3.78 6.95 5.16
N HIS A 22 -3.20 7.57 6.18
CA HIS A 22 -2.95 9.00 6.25
C HIS A 22 -1.47 9.25 6.56
N LYS A 23 -0.85 10.12 5.78
CA LYS A 23 0.54 10.53 6.03
C LYS A 23 0.58 11.62 7.08
N ALA A 24 1.29 11.38 8.17
CA ALA A 24 1.52 12.33 9.25
C ALA A 24 2.66 13.30 8.90
N GLU A 25 2.75 14.39 9.67
CA GLU A 25 3.76 15.45 9.47
C GLU A 25 5.19 14.94 9.67
N ASP A 26 5.38 13.92 10.51
CA ASP A 26 6.67 13.27 10.76
C ASP A 26 7.09 12.30 9.63
N GLY A 27 6.29 12.19 8.58
CA GLY A 27 6.51 11.30 7.43
C GLY A 27 6.03 9.87 7.64
N SER A 28 5.53 9.51 8.82
CA SER A 28 4.93 8.20 9.07
C SER A 28 3.55 8.06 8.43
N TRP A 29 3.16 6.83 8.15
CA TRP A 29 1.83 6.48 7.69
C TRP A 29 1.03 5.88 8.84
N ASN A 30 -0.13 6.46 9.12
CA ASN A 30 -1.05 5.97 10.13
C ASN A 30 -2.30 5.46 9.43
N GLY A 31 -2.74 4.26 9.78
CA GLY A 31 -3.93 3.69 9.19
C GLY A 31 -4.55 2.60 10.01
N VAL A 32 -5.59 1.99 9.44
CA VAL A 32 -6.28 0.88 10.07
C VAL A 32 -6.36 -0.28 9.10
N VAL A 33 -5.89 -1.45 9.53
CA VAL A 33 -6.01 -2.71 8.76
C VAL A 33 -6.82 -3.67 9.62
N GLY A 34 -7.95 -4.12 9.09
CA GLY A 34 -8.95 -4.83 9.89
C GLY A 34 -9.47 -3.92 11.02
N ASP A 35 -9.24 -4.33 12.27
CA ASP A 35 -9.60 -3.63 13.50
C ASP A 35 -8.40 -3.00 14.24
N ARG A 36 -7.19 -3.09 13.66
CA ARG A 36 -5.95 -2.62 14.29
C ARG A 36 -5.49 -1.27 13.74
N LYS A 37 -5.17 -0.34 14.64
CA LYS A 37 -4.46 0.89 14.30
C LYS A 37 -2.98 0.58 14.11
N ILE A 38 -2.44 0.97 12.96
CA ILE A 38 -1.07 0.68 12.55
C ILE A 38 -0.36 1.99 12.23
N ARG A 39 0.89 2.09 12.67
CA ARG A 39 1.82 3.15 12.26
C ARG A 39 3.01 2.51 11.54
N LEU A 40 3.31 3.02 10.35
CA LEU A 40 4.41 2.59 9.49
C LEU A 40 5.38 3.73 9.25
N THR A 41 6.68 3.48 9.42
CA THR A 41 7.74 4.47 9.12
C THR A 41 8.72 3.86 8.14
N GLN A 42 8.95 4.52 7.01
CA GLN A 42 9.88 4.03 5.98
C GLN A 42 11.31 3.95 6.55
N THR A 43 12.02 2.88 6.20
CA THR A 43 13.45 2.69 6.45
C THR A 43 14.18 2.37 5.14
N GLU A 44 15.50 2.28 5.18
CA GLU A 44 16.33 1.98 3.99
C GLU A 44 16.04 0.61 3.37
N ASP A 45 15.68 -0.40 4.17
CA ASP A 45 15.50 -1.80 3.76
C ASP A 45 14.09 -2.34 3.98
N GLY A 46 13.10 -1.45 4.17
CA GLY A 46 11.71 -1.80 4.43
C GLY A 46 11.04 -0.74 5.31
N PHE A 47 10.41 -1.15 6.43
CA PHE A 47 9.75 -0.20 7.34
C PHE A 47 9.74 -0.66 8.79
N GLU A 48 9.55 0.29 9.71
CA GLU A 48 9.14 0.02 11.08
C GLU A 48 7.61 -0.01 11.16
N CYS A 49 7.07 -0.99 11.87
CA CYS A 49 5.64 -1.21 12.07
C CYS A 49 5.28 -1.26 13.55
N GLU A 50 4.27 -0.49 13.95
CA GLU A 50 3.68 -0.48 15.27
C GLU A 50 2.19 -0.86 15.18
N GLY A 51 1.68 -1.64 16.14
CA GLY A 51 0.24 -1.94 16.24
C GLY A 51 -0.28 -3.14 15.45
N ALA A 52 0.59 -3.90 14.78
CA ALA A 52 0.25 -5.16 14.11
C ALA A 52 1.27 -6.25 14.40
N ASP A 53 0.92 -7.48 14.03
CA ASP A 53 1.73 -8.68 14.15
C ASP A 53 2.54 -8.85 12.84
N GLU A 54 3.75 -9.42 12.90
CA GLU A 54 4.62 -9.56 11.72
C GLU A 54 3.92 -10.32 10.58
N ALA A 55 3.30 -11.46 10.87
CA ALA A 55 2.60 -12.26 9.88
C ALA A 55 1.45 -11.48 9.20
N MET A 56 0.71 -10.68 9.97
CA MET A 56 -0.40 -9.87 9.46
C MET A 56 0.08 -8.79 8.50
N ILE A 57 1.16 -8.07 8.86
CA ILE A 57 1.65 -6.98 8.01
C ILE A 57 2.35 -7.51 6.75
N LEU A 58 3.05 -8.64 6.86
CA LEU A 58 3.65 -9.32 5.70
C LEU A 58 2.56 -9.80 4.74
N ASP A 59 1.49 -10.41 5.25
CA ASP A 59 0.33 -10.83 4.44
C ASP A 59 -0.35 -9.64 3.76
N TYR A 60 -0.58 -8.55 4.50
CA TYR A 60 -1.21 -7.33 3.97
C TYR A 60 -0.40 -6.69 2.84
N PHE A 61 0.93 -6.66 2.96
CA PHE A 61 1.82 -6.16 1.91
C PHE A 61 2.16 -7.20 0.84
N ARG A 62 1.60 -8.41 0.91
CA ARG A 62 1.86 -9.54 0.00
C ARG A 62 3.35 -9.93 -0.08
N ALA A 63 4.02 -10.04 1.05
CA ALA A 63 5.48 -10.24 1.13
C ALA A 63 6.00 -11.48 0.36
N GLU A 64 5.14 -12.45 0.06
CA GLU A 64 5.45 -13.61 -0.77
C GLU A 64 5.65 -13.29 -2.26
N ASP A 65 5.19 -12.13 -2.73
CA ASP A 65 5.38 -11.73 -4.12
C ASP A 65 6.85 -11.38 -4.38
N ASP A 66 7.46 -12.07 -5.35
CA ASP A 66 8.76 -11.70 -5.91
C ASP A 66 8.59 -10.50 -6.85
N ILE A 67 8.65 -9.31 -6.26
CA ILE A 67 8.48 -8.05 -6.99
C ILE A 67 9.51 -7.88 -8.11
N LYS A 68 10.71 -8.43 -7.93
CA LYS A 68 11.77 -8.36 -8.93
C LYS A 68 11.43 -9.24 -10.13
N ALA A 69 10.96 -10.47 -9.90
CA ALA A 69 10.50 -11.33 -10.99
C ALA A 69 9.33 -10.71 -11.76
N ILE A 70 8.37 -10.09 -11.06
CA ILE A 70 7.24 -9.36 -11.67
C ILE A 70 7.75 -8.20 -12.53
N TYR A 71 8.71 -7.41 -12.01
CA TYR A 71 9.32 -6.31 -12.76
C TYR A 71 10.08 -6.80 -13.99
N ASP A 72 10.85 -7.88 -13.86
CA ASP A 72 11.61 -8.48 -14.96
C ASP A 72 10.66 -8.99 -16.06
N GLU A 73 9.55 -9.63 -15.70
CA GLU A 73 8.51 -10.07 -16.65
C GLU A 73 7.83 -8.89 -17.35
N CYS A 74 7.37 -7.89 -16.60
CA CYS A 74 6.75 -6.70 -17.16
C CYS A 74 7.70 -5.93 -18.09
N ALA A 75 8.96 -5.78 -17.69
CA ALA A 75 9.97 -5.08 -18.49
C ALA A 75 10.34 -5.84 -19.77
N SER A 76 10.24 -7.17 -19.76
CA SER A 76 10.46 -7.99 -20.97
C SER A 76 9.34 -7.87 -22.01
N THR A 77 8.15 -7.42 -21.58
CA THR A 77 6.96 -7.36 -22.44
C THR A 77 6.82 -6.00 -23.13
N ASP A 78 7.16 -4.90 -22.45
CA ASP A 78 6.92 -3.53 -22.94
C ASP A 78 7.97 -2.55 -22.40
N GLU A 79 8.67 -1.85 -23.30
CA GLU A 79 9.71 -0.86 -22.96
C GLU A 79 9.14 0.39 -22.25
N PHE A 80 7.92 0.81 -22.61
CA PHE A 80 7.23 1.89 -21.92
C PHE A 80 6.91 1.47 -20.48
N LEU A 81 6.41 0.25 -20.27
CA LEU A 81 6.17 -0.28 -18.93
C LEU A 81 7.48 -0.39 -18.13
N ALA A 82 8.57 -0.85 -18.76
CA ALA A 82 9.89 -0.88 -18.14
C ALA A 82 10.35 0.51 -17.67
N SER A 83 10.04 1.56 -18.43
CA SER A 83 10.37 2.94 -18.07
C SER A 83 9.57 3.42 -16.85
N LEU A 84 8.31 3.01 -16.72
CA LEU A 84 7.45 3.37 -15.59
C LEU A 84 7.88 2.66 -14.30
N ILE A 85 8.25 1.38 -14.38
CA ILE A 85 8.74 0.59 -13.24
C ILE A 85 9.99 1.24 -12.63
N LYS A 86 10.91 1.73 -13.47
CA LYS A 86 12.10 2.47 -13.02
C LYS A 86 11.76 3.76 -12.26
N GLY A 87 10.62 4.39 -12.57
CA GLY A 87 10.16 5.60 -11.90
C GLY A 87 9.48 5.37 -10.55
N CYS A 88 8.97 4.15 -10.30
CA CYS A 88 8.21 3.81 -9.10
C CYS A 88 8.65 2.45 -8.49
N PRO A 89 9.92 2.28 -8.10
CA PRO A 89 10.40 1.03 -7.49
C PRO A 89 9.74 0.79 -6.13
N GLY A 90 9.56 -0.48 -5.77
CA GLY A 90 9.01 -0.89 -4.47
C GLY A 90 7.50 -0.65 -4.32
N MET A 91 6.79 -0.24 -5.39
CA MET A 91 5.33 -0.12 -5.34
C MET A 91 4.70 -1.51 -5.28
N ARG A 92 3.87 -1.75 -4.26
CA ARG A 92 3.19 -3.04 -4.04
C ARG A 92 1.67 -2.95 -4.16
N ILE A 93 1.04 -4.06 -4.50
CA ILE A 93 -0.41 -4.23 -4.39
C ILE A 93 -0.72 -4.75 -2.99
N LEU A 94 -1.70 -4.16 -2.30
CA LEU A 94 -2.09 -4.55 -0.95
C LEU A 94 -3.17 -5.64 -0.97
N ARG A 95 -3.09 -6.57 -0.02
CA ARG A 95 -4.14 -7.55 0.29
C ARG A 95 -5.14 -6.96 1.26
N GLN A 96 -6.03 -6.11 0.74
CA GLN A 96 -7.08 -5.48 1.54
C GLN A 96 -8.18 -6.48 1.94
N PRO A 97 -8.84 -6.31 3.10
CA PRO A 97 -10.03 -7.08 3.44
C PRO A 97 -11.08 -6.96 2.33
N HIS A 98 -11.64 -8.10 1.89
CA HIS A 98 -12.56 -8.12 0.75
C HIS A 98 -13.74 -7.16 0.90
N TRP A 99 -14.32 -7.08 2.11
CA TRP A 99 -15.45 -6.19 2.37
C TRP A 99 -15.05 -4.71 2.23
N GLU A 100 -13.85 -4.33 2.71
CA GLU A 100 -13.36 -2.95 2.69
C GLU A 100 -13.06 -2.52 1.26
N CYS A 101 -12.45 -3.41 0.48
CA CYS A 101 -12.20 -3.24 -0.93
C CYS A 101 -13.53 -3.03 -1.69
N ILE A 102 -14.51 -3.92 -1.52
CA ILE A 102 -15.81 -3.81 -2.18
C ILE A 102 -16.52 -2.49 -1.80
N ALA A 103 -16.60 -2.16 -0.51
CA ALA A 103 -17.24 -0.94 -0.03
C ALA A 103 -16.58 0.30 -0.63
N THR A 104 -15.25 0.35 -0.61
CA THR A 104 -14.45 1.43 -1.22
C THR A 104 -14.81 1.62 -2.70
N TYR A 105 -14.83 0.54 -3.49
CA TYR A 105 -15.09 0.65 -4.92
C TYR A 105 -16.55 0.95 -5.27
N ILE A 106 -17.52 0.55 -4.42
CA ILE A 106 -18.91 0.99 -4.55
C ILE A 106 -18.99 2.51 -4.36
N LEU A 107 -18.34 3.03 -3.32
CA LEU A 107 -18.27 4.47 -3.03
C LEU A 107 -17.45 5.25 -4.07
N ALA A 108 -16.50 4.61 -4.75
CA ALA A 108 -15.67 5.22 -5.78
C ALA A 108 -16.41 5.59 -7.07
N THR A 109 -17.62 5.07 -7.28
CA THR A 109 -18.39 5.35 -8.49
C THR A 109 -18.68 6.85 -8.63
N ASN A 110 -18.13 7.46 -9.71
CA ASN A 110 -18.21 8.90 -9.98
C ASN A 110 -17.67 9.80 -8.84
N ALA A 111 -16.61 9.35 -8.16
CA ALA A 111 -15.92 10.08 -7.11
C ALA A 111 -14.41 10.19 -7.39
N ASN A 112 -13.77 11.25 -6.91
CA ASN A 112 -12.31 11.36 -6.91
C ASN A 112 -11.72 10.79 -5.61
N VAL A 113 -10.42 10.48 -5.61
CA VAL A 113 -9.69 9.89 -4.46
C VAL A 113 -9.95 10.65 -3.16
N LYS A 114 -9.96 11.99 -3.19
CA LYS A 114 -10.26 12.83 -2.02
C LYS A 114 -11.67 12.61 -1.50
N ARG A 115 -12.67 12.54 -2.39
CA ARG A 115 -14.06 12.29 -2.03
C ARG A 115 -14.27 10.88 -1.47
N ILE A 116 -13.58 9.88 -2.00
CA ILE A 116 -13.63 8.50 -1.52
C ILE A 116 -13.13 8.43 -0.07
N GLY A 117 -11.97 9.03 0.22
CA GLY A 117 -11.44 9.09 1.59
C GLY A 117 -12.42 9.72 2.57
N MET A 118 -13.06 10.83 2.20
CA MET A 118 -14.08 11.46 3.05
C MET A 118 -15.31 10.57 3.31
N MET A 119 -15.74 9.77 2.33
CA MET A 119 -16.88 8.86 2.50
C MET A 119 -16.53 7.67 3.40
N ILE A 120 -15.29 7.18 3.32
CA ILE A 120 -14.81 6.07 4.15
C ILE A 120 -14.66 6.49 5.61
N GLU A 121 -14.13 7.69 5.88
CA GLU A 121 -14.00 8.21 7.25
C GLU A 121 -15.36 8.53 7.92
N ALA A 122 -16.43 8.65 7.14
CA ALA A 122 -17.77 8.95 7.65
C ALA A 122 -18.55 7.70 8.12
N VAL A 123 -17.99 6.49 7.92
CA VAL A 123 -18.59 5.19 8.27
C VAL A 123 -17.79 4.55 9.39
#